data_AF-A0A6N2DWD5-F1
#
_entry.id   AF-A0A6N2DWD5-F1
#
_cell.length_a   1.000
_cell.length_b   1.000
_cell.length_c   1.000
_cell.angle_alpha   90.00
_cell.angle_beta   90.00
_cell.angle_gamma   90.00
#
_symmetry.space_group_name_H-M   'P 1'
#
loop_
_entity.id
_entity.type
_entity.pdbx_description
1 polymer ?
#
loop_
_entity_poly.entity_id
_entity_poly.type
_entity_poly.pdbx_seq_one_letter_code
_entity_poly.pdbx_strand_id
1 'polypeptide(L)'
;MTDVSYYTDADARSGLRHDRVQGSMPADALRNWRRLIPNATELGLANALWYNTDRLCHKVSIPVRVIRYALLAQPVRDRPLLPGHRGAGIAVREVSAREPALLDMDGTPAALAFREEQGAICLAAFAEGVMIGCLWFCLGPYQEDEVRCLFTPAPEGQTAWDFGAYGRTASPTGFLSHPSPVEVLV
;
A
#
# COMPACT_ATOMS: atom_id res chain seq x y z
N MET A 1 -20.10 17.66 31.93
CA MET A 1 -20.55 18.06 30.58
C MET A 1 -19.46 18.97 30.06
N THR A 2 -18.43 18.35 29.49
CA THR A 2 -17.15 18.98 29.19
C THR A 2 -17.00 18.94 27.69
N ASP A 3 -17.14 20.11 27.08
CA ASP A 3 -17.02 20.33 25.64
C ASP A 3 -15.54 20.43 25.30
N VAL A 4 -15.02 19.52 24.47
CA VAL A 4 -13.65 19.56 23.98
C VAL A 4 -13.72 19.93 22.50
N SER A 5 -13.45 21.20 22.21
CA SER A 5 -13.24 21.70 20.84
C SER A 5 -11.78 21.48 20.45
N TYR A 6 -11.52 20.79 19.34
CA TYR A 6 -10.20 20.73 18.71
C TYR A 6 -10.17 21.69 17.51
N TYR A 7 -9.14 22.53 17.49
CA TYR A 7 -8.82 23.45 16.40
C TYR A 7 -7.77 22.75 15.52
N THR A 8 -8.03 22.59 14.23
CA THR A 8 -7.00 22.21 13.26
C THR A 8 -6.37 23.48 12.71
N ASP A 9 -5.06 23.62 12.92
CA ASP A 9 -4.24 24.79 12.61
C ASP A 9 -3.90 24.88 11.11
N ALA A 10 -4.94 25.00 10.26
CA ALA A 10 -4.78 25.07 8.81
C ALA A 10 -5.31 26.36 8.16
N ASP A 11 -5.96 27.26 8.91
CA ASP A 11 -6.70 28.40 8.33
C ASP A 11 -6.25 29.79 8.80
N ALA A 12 -4.98 29.97 9.18
CA ALA A 12 -4.47 31.26 9.63
C ALA A 12 -4.22 32.32 8.52
N ARG A 13 -4.85 32.22 7.33
CA ARG A 13 -4.63 33.19 6.23
C ARG A 13 -5.84 33.68 5.44
N SER A 14 -7.08 33.44 5.87
CA SER A 14 -8.25 34.08 5.21
C SER A 14 -9.27 34.57 6.23
N GLY A 15 -9.27 35.89 6.49
CA GLY A 15 -10.18 36.55 7.42
C GLY A 15 -11.63 36.59 6.90
N LEU A 16 -12.38 35.50 7.08
CA LEU A 16 -13.82 35.44 6.83
C LEU A 16 -14.59 34.97 8.08
N ARG A 17 -15.74 35.64 8.31
CA ARG A 17 -16.59 35.57 9.51
C ARG A 17 -17.14 34.17 9.81
N HIS A 18 -17.24 33.85 11.09
CA HIS A 18 -17.85 32.64 11.64
C HIS A 18 -19.38 32.65 11.57
N ASP A 19 -19.97 31.69 10.86
CA ASP A 19 -21.34 31.23 11.11
C ASP A 19 -21.31 29.91 11.88
N ARG A 20 -21.98 29.91 13.03
CA ARG A 20 -22.09 28.76 13.96
C ARG A 20 -23.15 27.80 13.41
N VAL A 21 -22.75 26.72 12.74
CA VAL A 21 -23.67 25.64 12.34
C VAL A 21 -23.81 24.65 13.49
N GLN A 22 -24.97 24.69 14.16
CA GLN A 22 -25.36 23.76 15.20
C GLN A 22 -26.12 22.59 14.57
N GLY A 23 -25.40 21.51 14.25
CA GLY A 23 -25.98 20.27 13.71
C GLY A 23 -26.33 19.28 14.82
N SER A 24 -27.59 18.89 14.92
CA SER A 24 -28.05 17.74 15.71
C SER A 24 -27.52 16.43 15.10
N MET A 25 -27.15 15.45 15.94
CA MET A 25 -26.71 14.14 15.44
C MET A 25 -27.86 13.43 14.72
N PRO A 26 -27.69 13.05 13.44
CA PRO A 26 -28.72 12.31 12.72
C PRO A 26 -28.78 10.86 13.19
N ALA A 27 -29.95 10.24 13.02
CA ALA A 27 -30.29 8.85 13.37
C ALA A 27 -29.52 7.78 12.55
N ASP A 28 -28.32 8.11 12.07
CA ASP A 28 -27.47 7.30 11.20
C ASP A 28 -26.56 6.35 12.00
N ALA A 29 -26.47 6.56 13.32
CA ALA A 29 -25.67 5.76 14.23
C ALA A 29 -26.06 4.27 14.25
N LEU A 30 -27.31 3.92 13.88
CA LEU A 30 -27.82 2.55 13.82
C LEU A 30 -27.63 1.88 12.45
N ARG A 31 -27.46 2.65 11.36
CA ARG A 31 -27.18 2.10 10.02
C ARG A 31 -25.76 1.51 9.92
N ASN A 32 -24.86 1.94 10.81
CA ASN A 32 -23.46 1.52 10.85
C ASN A 32 -23.22 0.13 11.47
N TRP A 33 -24.19 -0.48 12.15
CA TRP A 33 -23.99 -1.76 12.85
C TRP A 33 -24.13 -2.99 11.93
N ARG A 34 -24.87 -2.85 10.82
CA ARG A 34 -25.07 -3.93 9.84
C ARG A 34 -23.86 -4.20 8.95
N ARG A 35 -22.80 -3.39 9.02
CA ARG A 35 -21.56 -3.56 8.23
C ARG A 35 -20.40 -4.20 8.99
N LEU A 36 -20.60 -4.53 10.27
CA LEU A 36 -19.57 -5.21 11.08
C LEU A 36 -19.59 -6.74 10.90
N ILE A 37 -20.64 -7.29 10.26
CA ILE A 37 -20.99 -8.72 10.36
C ILE A 37 -20.65 -9.60 9.12
N PRO A 38 -20.52 -9.15 7.85
CA PRO A 38 -20.22 -10.09 6.77
C PRO A 38 -18.69 -10.32 6.60
N ASN A 39 -17.93 -10.48 7.69
CA ASN A 39 -16.46 -10.51 7.61
C ASN A 39 -15.86 -11.89 7.91
N ALA A 40 -16.53 -12.77 8.65
CA ALA A 40 -15.96 -14.05 9.05
C ALA A 40 -15.90 -15.07 7.90
N THR A 41 -16.86 -15.00 6.96
CA THR A 41 -16.91 -15.88 5.79
C THR A 41 -16.00 -15.41 4.66
N GLU A 42 -15.76 -14.11 4.54
CA GLU A 42 -14.92 -13.52 3.48
C GLU A 42 -13.44 -13.43 3.91
N LEU A 43 -13.18 -13.04 5.17
CA LEU A 43 -11.82 -12.83 5.67
C LEU A 43 -11.31 -14.00 6.52
N GLY A 44 -12.19 -14.87 7.02
CA GLY A 44 -11.88 -15.81 8.07
C GLY A 44 -11.94 -15.18 9.47
N LEU A 45 -12.13 -16.00 10.51
CA LEU A 45 -12.35 -15.54 11.89
C LEU A 45 -11.22 -14.67 12.43
N ALA A 46 -9.96 -15.05 12.17
CA ALA A 46 -8.80 -14.33 12.67
C ALA A 46 -8.67 -12.93 12.05
N ASN A 47 -8.83 -12.80 10.73
CA ASN A 47 -8.77 -11.52 10.05
C ASN A 47 -9.97 -10.64 10.41
N ALA A 48 -11.16 -11.23 10.57
CA ALA A 48 -12.33 -10.52 11.05
C ALA A 48 -12.12 -9.96 12.47
N LEU A 49 -11.43 -10.68 13.37
CA LEU A 49 -11.10 -10.20 14.71
C LEU A 49 -10.19 -8.97 14.66
N TRP A 50 -9.09 -9.03 13.91
CA TRP A 50 -8.15 -7.90 13.78
C TRP A 50 -8.81 -6.67 13.15
N TYR A 51 -9.57 -6.88 12.06
CA TYR A 51 -10.30 -5.82 11.39
C TYR A 51 -11.31 -5.14 12.31
N ASN A 52 -12.12 -5.92 13.05
CA ASN A 52 -13.09 -5.35 13.99
C ASN A 52 -12.41 -4.64 15.17
N THR A 53 -11.21 -5.09 15.57
CA THR A 53 -10.42 -4.42 16.60
C THR A 53 -9.99 -3.02 16.15
N ASP A 54 -9.42 -2.88 14.94
CA ASP A 54 -9.09 -1.56 14.36
C ASP A 54 -10.31 -0.64 14.30
N ARG A 55 -11.43 -1.16 13.78
CA ARG A 55 -12.69 -0.40 13.67
C ARG A 55 -13.22 0.04 15.02
N LEU A 56 -13.11 -0.81 16.05
CA LEU A 56 -13.54 -0.48 17.40
C LEU A 56 -12.65 0.61 17.99
N CYS A 57 -11.32 0.46 17.91
CA CYS A 57 -10.35 1.48 18.35
C CYS A 57 -10.65 2.84 17.72
N HIS A 58 -10.89 2.88 16.41
CA HIS A 58 -11.27 4.11 15.70
C HIS A 58 -12.62 4.66 16.18
N LYS A 59 -13.62 3.81 16.43
CA LYS A 59 -14.95 4.23 16.88
C LYS A 59 -14.94 4.83 18.28
N VAL A 60 -14.11 4.31 19.18
CA VAL A 60 -13.96 4.83 20.55
C VAL A 60 -12.83 5.87 20.68
N SER A 61 -12.35 6.39 19.55
CA SER A 61 -11.31 7.44 19.47
C SER A 61 -10.02 7.09 20.21
N ILE A 62 -9.65 5.81 20.26
CA ILE A 62 -8.33 5.38 20.73
C ILE A 62 -7.34 5.63 19.58
N PRO A 63 -6.20 6.33 19.81
CA PRO A 63 -5.22 6.65 18.77
C PRO A 63 -4.32 5.45 18.45
N VAL A 64 -4.92 4.30 18.14
CA VAL A 64 -4.25 3.05 17.79
C VAL A 64 -4.85 2.54 16.48
N ARG A 65 -3.98 2.06 15.60
CA ARG A 65 -4.32 1.34 14.37
C ARG A 65 -3.83 -0.09 14.48
N VAL A 66 -4.60 -1.04 13.95
CA VAL A 66 -4.19 -2.43 13.83
C VAL A 66 -3.94 -2.73 12.37
N ILE A 67 -2.67 -2.98 12.03
CA ILE A 67 -2.24 -3.29 10.67
C ILE A 67 -1.64 -4.69 10.70
N ARG A 68 -2.14 -5.56 9.83
CA ARG A 68 -1.69 -6.94 9.70
C ARG A 68 -0.83 -7.06 8.45
N TYR A 69 0.41 -7.46 8.62
CA TYR A 69 1.31 -7.82 7.52
C TYR A 69 1.37 -9.33 7.34
N ALA A 70 1.41 -9.77 6.08
CA ALA A 70 1.89 -11.08 5.70
C ALA A 70 3.27 -10.90 5.06
N LEU A 71 4.33 -11.29 5.77
CA LEU A 71 5.71 -11.20 5.27
C LEU A 71 6.08 -12.53 4.64
N LEU A 72 6.55 -12.49 3.39
CA LEU A 72 6.70 -13.69 2.57
C LEU A 72 8.09 -13.69 1.93
N ALA A 73 8.72 -14.85 1.93
CA ALA A 73 10.02 -15.03 1.32
C ALA A 73 9.85 -15.69 -0.04
N GLN A 74 10.19 -14.98 -1.11
CA GLN A 74 10.23 -15.55 -2.46
C GLN A 74 11.68 -15.89 -2.84
N PRO A 75 12.04 -17.18 -2.97
CA PRO A 75 13.39 -17.56 -3.39
C PRO A 75 13.64 -17.15 -4.85
N VAL A 76 14.70 -16.39 -5.08
CA VAL A 76 15.21 -16.14 -6.43
C VAL A 76 16.04 -17.34 -6.86
N ARG A 77 15.77 -17.88 -8.05
CA ARG A 77 16.45 -19.06 -8.58
C ARG A 77 17.59 -18.65 -9.50
N ASP A 78 18.70 -19.36 -9.44
CA ASP A 78 19.85 -19.17 -10.34
C ASP A 78 19.57 -19.57 -11.81
N ARG A 79 18.38 -20.16 -12.06
CA ARG A 79 17.94 -20.57 -13.39
C ARG A 79 16.53 -20.07 -13.68
N PRO A 80 16.21 -19.76 -14.94
CA PRO A 80 14.86 -19.38 -15.34
C PRO A 80 13.83 -20.45 -14.94
N LEU A 81 12.74 -20.01 -14.30
CA LEU A 81 11.61 -20.87 -13.95
C LEU A 81 10.66 -21.12 -15.13
N LEU A 82 10.64 -20.20 -16.11
CA LEU A 82 9.77 -20.27 -17.27
C LEU A 82 10.58 -20.65 -18.52
N PRO A 83 9.98 -21.36 -19.50
CA PRO A 83 10.68 -21.66 -20.74
C PRO A 83 10.93 -20.37 -21.54
N GLY A 84 12.08 -20.26 -22.22
CA GLY A 84 12.60 -19.00 -22.78
C GLY A 84 11.70 -18.24 -23.77
N HIS A 85 10.69 -18.88 -24.35
CA HIS A 85 9.66 -18.20 -25.15
C HIS A 85 8.72 -17.31 -24.31
N ARG A 86 8.57 -17.55 -23.00
CA ARG A 86 7.70 -16.77 -22.14
C ARG A 86 8.43 -15.51 -21.73
N GLY A 87 7.86 -14.36 -22.06
CA GLY A 87 8.50 -13.06 -21.83
C GLY A 87 9.54 -12.69 -22.89
N ALA A 88 9.63 -13.41 -24.02
CA ALA A 88 10.59 -13.09 -25.08
C ALA A 88 10.41 -11.68 -25.68
N GLY A 89 9.20 -11.10 -25.58
CA GLY A 89 8.89 -9.72 -25.97
C GLY A 89 9.03 -8.70 -24.83
N ILE A 90 9.53 -9.10 -23.66
CA ILE A 90 9.64 -8.25 -22.47
C ILE A 90 11.11 -8.00 -22.18
N ALA A 91 11.50 -6.73 -22.22
CA ALA A 91 12.82 -6.29 -21.74
C ALA A 91 12.69 -5.80 -20.29
N VAL A 92 13.56 -6.27 -19.40
CA VAL A 92 13.63 -5.78 -18.01
C VAL A 92 14.93 -5.00 -17.83
N ARG A 93 14.84 -3.80 -17.28
CA ARG A 93 16.01 -2.97 -16.97
C ARG A 93 15.79 -2.17 -15.70
N GLU A 94 16.88 -1.76 -15.07
CA GLU A 94 16.83 -0.77 -14.01
C GLU A 94 16.39 0.60 -14.56
N VAL A 95 15.58 1.30 -13.77
CA VAL A 95 15.11 2.65 -14.07
C VAL A 95 15.33 3.57 -12.87
N SER A 96 15.64 4.84 -13.16
CA SER A 96 15.71 5.88 -12.11
C SER A 96 14.31 6.18 -11.58
N ALA A 97 14.23 6.57 -10.30
CA ALA A 97 13.02 7.14 -9.69
C ALA A 97 12.48 8.38 -10.43
N ARG A 98 13.29 8.99 -11.30
CA ARG A 98 12.91 10.14 -12.14
C ARG A 98 12.37 9.74 -13.51
N GLU A 99 12.26 8.46 -13.82
CA GLU A 99 11.68 7.95 -15.06
C GLU A 99 10.19 8.38 -15.15
N PRO A 100 9.81 9.24 -16.11
CA PRO A 100 8.46 9.82 -16.15
C PRO A 100 7.34 8.79 -16.21
N ALA A 101 7.58 7.65 -16.87
CA ALA A 101 6.61 6.56 -16.99
C ALA A 101 6.17 5.95 -15.64
N LEU A 102 6.96 6.14 -14.57
CA LEU A 102 6.59 5.69 -13.22
C LEU A 102 5.40 6.48 -12.62
N LEU A 103 5.22 7.75 -13.03
CA LEU A 103 4.09 8.56 -12.58
C LEU A 103 2.76 8.03 -13.13
N ASP A 104 2.79 7.39 -14.30
CA ASP A 104 1.61 6.76 -14.90
C ASP A 104 1.24 5.41 -14.25
N MET A 105 2.09 4.91 -13.36
CA MET A 105 1.99 3.59 -12.72
C MET A 105 1.68 3.69 -11.23
N ASP A 106 1.01 4.77 -10.82
CA ASP A 106 0.58 5.05 -9.44
C ASP A 106 1.70 5.53 -8.49
N GLY A 107 2.80 6.04 -9.05
CA GLY A 107 3.82 6.75 -8.29
C GLY A 107 3.45 8.22 -8.06
N THR A 108 3.44 8.69 -6.81
CA THR A 108 3.50 10.13 -6.53
C THR A 108 4.96 10.60 -6.51
N PRO A 109 5.27 11.87 -6.87
CA PRO A 109 6.63 12.39 -6.77
C PRO A 109 7.24 12.23 -5.37
N ALA A 110 6.42 12.40 -4.32
CA ALA A 110 6.86 12.22 -2.94
C ALA A 110 7.22 10.76 -2.64
N ALA A 111 6.41 9.80 -3.08
CA ALA A 111 6.71 8.38 -2.91
C ALA A 111 7.95 7.96 -3.69
N LEU A 112 8.15 8.47 -4.91
CA LEU A 112 9.34 8.17 -5.72
C LEU A 112 10.61 8.77 -5.10
N ALA A 113 10.55 10.00 -4.58
CA ALA A 113 11.66 10.61 -3.85
C ALA A 113 11.99 9.84 -2.56
N PHE A 114 10.98 9.47 -1.78
CA PHE A 114 11.16 8.64 -0.57
C PHE A 114 11.83 7.30 -0.86
N ARG A 115 11.50 6.67 -2.01
CA ARG A 115 12.16 5.43 -2.46
C ARG A 115 13.62 5.69 -2.87
N GLU A 116 13.87 6.75 -3.64
CA GLU A 116 15.24 7.15 -4.05
C GLU A 116 16.13 7.43 -2.83
N GLU A 117 15.63 8.17 -1.83
CA GLU A 117 16.34 8.52 -0.60
C GLU A 117 16.74 7.30 0.24
N GLN A 118 15.96 6.23 0.18
CA GLN A 118 16.26 4.97 0.86
C GLN A 118 17.24 4.07 0.09
N GLY A 119 17.65 4.47 -1.11
CA GLY A 119 18.47 3.63 -1.98
C GLY A 119 17.70 2.46 -2.60
N ALA A 120 16.39 2.62 -2.79
CA ALA A 120 15.58 1.61 -3.47
C ALA A 120 15.95 1.50 -4.95
N ILE A 121 15.97 0.28 -5.46
CA ILE A 121 16.21 -0.05 -6.86
C ILE A 121 14.88 -0.36 -7.53
N CYS A 122 14.67 0.17 -8.73
CA CYS A 122 13.48 -0.11 -9.54
C CYS A 122 13.85 -0.91 -10.79
N LEU A 123 13.27 -2.10 -10.93
CA LEU A 123 13.30 -2.85 -12.18
C LEU A 123 11.99 -2.64 -12.91
N ALA A 124 12.05 -2.14 -14.15
CA ALA A 124 10.88 -1.96 -14.99
C ALA A 124 10.89 -2.93 -16.18
N ALA A 125 9.72 -3.47 -16.47
CA ALA A 125 9.43 -4.33 -17.61
C ALA A 125 8.85 -3.49 -18.76
N PHE A 126 9.37 -3.71 -19.96
CA PHE A 126 8.98 -3.01 -21.18
C PHE A 126 8.55 -4.01 -22.25
N ALA A 127 7.41 -3.76 -22.89
CA ALA A 127 6.98 -4.46 -24.10
C ALA A 127 6.81 -3.43 -25.22
N GLU A 128 7.42 -3.69 -26.38
CA GLU A 128 7.38 -2.79 -27.54
C GLU A 128 7.78 -1.33 -27.19
N GLY A 129 8.73 -1.17 -26.26
CA GLY A 129 9.21 0.14 -25.80
C GLY A 129 8.32 0.83 -24.75
N VAL A 130 7.16 0.25 -24.41
CA VAL A 130 6.23 0.77 -23.40
C VAL A 130 6.48 0.10 -22.06
N MET A 131 6.56 0.89 -20.99
CA MET A 131 6.63 0.35 -19.63
C MET A 131 5.30 -0.32 -19.27
N ILE A 132 5.35 -1.61 -18.94
CA ILE A 132 4.19 -2.45 -18.63
C ILE A 132 4.20 -2.98 -17.19
N GLY A 133 5.32 -2.88 -16.49
CA GLY A 133 5.38 -3.21 -15.06
C GLY A 133 6.62 -2.62 -14.40
N CYS A 134 6.60 -2.52 -13.07
CA CYS A 134 7.78 -2.22 -12.27
C CYS A 134 7.74 -2.95 -10.93
N LEU A 135 8.93 -3.19 -10.37
CA LEU A 135 9.16 -3.77 -9.05
C LEU A 135 10.21 -2.94 -8.34
N TRP A 136 9.92 -2.55 -7.10
CA TRP A 136 10.87 -1.87 -6.24
C TRP A 136 11.44 -2.84 -5.20
N PHE A 137 12.70 -2.65 -4.84
CA PHE A 137 13.28 -3.38 -3.71
C PHE A 137 14.46 -2.63 -3.08
N CYS A 138 14.74 -2.95 -1.82
CA CYS A 138 15.95 -2.55 -1.09
C CYS A 138 16.79 -3.78 -0.79
N LEU A 139 18.10 -3.73 -1.06
CA LEU A 139 19.05 -4.76 -0.64
C LEU A 139 19.39 -4.67 0.86
N GLY A 140 19.18 -3.49 1.45
CA GLY A 140 19.36 -3.23 2.87
C GLY A 140 18.03 -3.01 3.60
N PRO A 141 18.08 -2.45 4.82
CA PRO A 141 16.88 -2.13 5.58
C PRO A 141 15.92 -1.23 4.80
N TYR A 142 14.62 -1.49 4.95
CA TYR A 142 13.53 -0.71 4.35
C TYR A 142 12.70 -0.03 5.44
N GLN A 143 12.55 1.29 5.34
CA GLN A 143 11.71 2.09 6.21
C GLN A 143 10.28 2.04 5.66
N GLU A 144 9.39 1.38 6.39
CA GLU A 144 7.97 1.29 6.06
C GLU A 144 7.30 2.65 6.32
N ASP A 145 6.41 3.07 5.43
CA ASP A 145 5.72 4.36 5.50
C ASP A 145 4.32 4.25 6.13
N GLU A 146 3.71 3.06 6.10
CA GLU A 146 2.42 2.80 6.75
C GLU A 146 2.58 2.58 8.28
N VAL A 147 3.69 1.99 8.71
CA VAL A 147 4.03 1.76 10.13
C VAL A 147 5.43 2.25 10.46
N ARG A 148 5.64 2.63 11.72
CA ARG A 148 6.96 3.03 12.24
C ARG A 148 7.86 1.80 12.48
N CYS A 149 8.18 1.09 11.42
CA CYS A 149 9.03 -0.10 11.43
C CYS A 149 10.17 0.02 10.42
N LEU A 150 11.28 -0.63 10.74
CA LEU A 150 12.40 -0.82 9.83
C LEU A 150 12.53 -2.31 9.53
N PHE A 151 12.21 -2.73 8.32
CA PHE A 151 12.33 -4.12 7.90
C PHE A 151 13.75 -4.40 7.46
N THR A 152 14.43 -5.33 8.15
CA THR A 152 15.81 -5.69 7.84
C THR A 152 15.83 -7.04 7.15
N PRO A 153 16.19 -7.12 5.86
CA PRO A 153 16.30 -8.40 5.16
C PRO A 153 17.42 -9.24 5.79
N ALA A 154 17.09 -10.50 6.10
CA ALA A 154 18.04 -11.49 6.62
C ALA A 154 17.95 -12.80 5.80
N PRO A 155 19.07 -13.50 5.55
CA PRO A 155 20.45 -13.11 5.86
C PRO A 155 20.95 -11.93 5.03
N GLU A 156 21.80 -11.10 5.64
CA GLU A 156 22.40 -9.94 4.98
C GLU A 156 23.15 -10.35 3.69
N GLY A 157 22.98 -9.55 2.63
CA GLY A 157 23.60 -9.80 1.32
C GLY A 157 23.01 -10.96 0.52
N GLN A 158 22.02 -11.68 1.06
CA GLN A 158 21.35 -12.81 0.39
C GLN A 158 19.85 -12.61 0.22
N THR A 159 19.28 -11.58 0.87
CA THR A 159 17.88 -11.23 0.75
C THR A 159 17.71 -9.75 0.45
N ALA A 160 16.56 -9.43 -0.13
CA ALA A 160 16.12 -8.08 -0.41
C ALA A 160 14.70 -7.92 0.12
N TRP A 161 14.31 -6.69 0.41
CA TRP A 161 12.93 -6.35 0.72
C TRP A 161 12.29 -5.76 -0.53
N ASP A 162 11.38 -6.49 -1.16
CA ASP A 162 10.62 -5.99 -2.31
C ASP A 162 9.29 -5.36 -1.90
N PHE A 163 8.85 -4.38 -2.67
CA PHE A 163 7.62 -3.64 -2.43
C PHE A 163 7.13 -2.99 -3.73
N GLY A 164 5.87 -2.54 -3.74
CA GLY A 164 5.33 -1.72 -4.83
C GLY A 164 5.43 -2.39 -6.21
N ALA A 165 5.03 -3.66 -6.32
CA ALA A 165 4.89 -4.33 -7.61
C ALA A 165 3.66 -3.77 -8.34
N TYR A 166 3.89 -3.17 -9.51
CA TYR A 166 2.83 -2.65 -10.36
C TYR A 166 2.89 -3.29 -11.75
N GLY A 167 1.73 -3.66 -12.28
CA GLY A 167 1.57 -4.05 -13.68
C GLY A 167 0.49 -3.20 -14.32
N ARG A 168 0.77 -2.62 -15.49
CA ARG A 168 -0.26 -1.94 -16.28
C ARG A 168 -1.23 -3.00 -16.79
N THR A 169 -2.50 -2.90 -16.41
CA THR A 169 -3.52 -3.86 -16.83
C THR A 169 -3.79 -3.73 -18.32
N ALA A 170 -3.16 -4.58 -19.12
CA ALA A 170 -3.59 -4.88 -20.48
C ALA A 170 -4.13 -6.33 -20.48
N SER A 171 -5.42 -6.52 -20.21
CA SER A 171 -6.08 -7.85 -20.26
C SER A 171 -6.00 -8.43 -21.68
N PRO A 172 -5.85 -9.78 -21.88
CA PRO A 172 -6.71 -10.82 -21.33
C PRO A 172 -5.99 -12.12 -20.88
N THR A 173 -4.77 -12.03 -20.35
CA THR A 173 -4.14 -13.18 -19.66
C THR A 173 -4.06 -12.88 -18.17
N GLY A 174 -5.16 -13.24 -17.50
CA GLY A 174 -5.42 -13.19 -16.06
C GLY A 174 -4.25 -12.88 -15.14
N PHE A 175 -4.11 -11.61 -14.78
CA PHE A 175 -3.75 -11.19 -13.44
C PHE A 175 -4.89 -10.31 -12.96
N LEU A 176 -5.77 -10.86 -12.12
CA LEU A 176 -6.90 -10.13 -11.55
C LEU A 176 -6.37 -9.17 -10.49
N SER A 177 -6.29 -7.90 -10.85
CA SER A 177 -6.22 -6.81 -9.89
C SER A 177 -7.63 -6.55 -9.33
N HIS A 178 -7.91 -7.08 -8.15
CA HIS A 178 -8.72 -6.34 -7.19
C HIS A 178 -7.78 -5.36 -6.48
N PRO A 179 -8.25 -4.15 -6.09
CA PRO A 179 -7.59 -3.36 -5.05
C PRO A 179 -7.80 -4.07 -3.72
N SER A 180 -7.13 -5.20 -3.55
CA SER A 180 -6.97 -5.91 -2.30
C SER A 180 -5.50 -5.76 -1.91
N PRO A 181 -5.19 -5.58 -0.61
CA PRO A 181 -3.82 -5.63 -0.15
C PRO A 181 -3.21 -6.93 -0.67
N VAL A 182 -1.98 -6.84 -1.15
CA VAL A 182 -1.20 -7.93 -1.71
C VAL A 182 -1.12 -9.07 -0.69
N GLU A 183 -2.09 -9.99 -0.73
CA GLU A 183 -1.99 -11.32 -0.14
C GLU A 183 -1.17 -12.13 -1.13
N VAL A 184 0.15 -12.13 -0.95
CA VAL A 184 0.96 -13.21 -1.49
C VAL A 184 0.72 -14.43 -0.58
N LEU A 185 0.34 -15.54 -1.19
CA LEU A 185 -0.07 -16.77 -0.50
C LEU A 185 1.17 -17.63 -0.23
N VAL A 186 1.32 -18.13 1.01
CA VAL A 186 1.93 -19.44 1.32
C VAL A 186 1.03 -20.16 2.32
#